data_AF-A0A1H6CUB4-F1
#
_entry.id   AF-A0A1H6CUB4-F1
#
_cell.length_a   1.000
_cell.length_b   1.000
_cell.length_c   1.000
_cell.angle_alpha   90.00
_cell.angle_beta   90.00
_cell.angle_gamma   90.00
#
_symmetry.space_group_name_H-M   'P 1'
#
loop_
_entity.id
_entity.type
_entity.pdbx_description
1 polymer ?
#
loop_
_entity_poly.entity_id
_entity_poly.type
_entity_poly.pdbx_seq_one_letter_code
_entity_poly.pdbx_strand_id
1 'polypeptide(L)'
;MMHRMFELSTSRSFDRAPGEGFRTTLELPGWENQSAWGYDEPIGSYFAQLYRNTTPDGERPDIWLSGAGSNYARPGSIALEVLRSTGHDPLTIVSAMGILDPTPRLRGTAEINEQITELTPEAEDRYTAGQIEALRWVLTGACPGPGSEREWLSGPPGAQHVEAEYHLVVGGPYERGGDQMSLSGADEALMWALERM
;
A
#
# COMPACT_ATOMS: atom_id res chain seq x y z
N MET A 1 -27.15 -21.82 -1.45
CA MET A 1 -26.13 -20.99 -0.77
C MET A 1 -25.31 -20.35 -1.88
N MET A 2 -25.62 -19.10 -2.22
CA MET A 2 -25.09 -18.43 -3.40
C MET A 2 -23.63 -18.01 -3.17
N HIS A 3 -22.73 -18.46 -4.03
CA HIS A 3 -21.41 -17.87 -4.20
C HIS A 3 -21.59 -16.42 -4.68
N ARG A 4 -21.34 -15.44 -3.81
CA ARG A 4 -20.99 -14.09 -4.27
C ARG A 4 -19.55 -14.18 -4.77
N MET A 5 -19.39 -14.14 -6.09
CA MET A 5 -18.18 -13.59 -6.71
C MET A 5 -18.02 -12.18 -6.13
N PHE A 6 -16.93 -11.94 -5.41
CA PHE A 6 -16.45 -10.60 -5.17
C PHE A 6 -16.11 -10.02 -6.54
N GLU A 7 -17.01 -9.21 -7.10
CA GLU A 7 -16.62 -8.27 -8.15
C GLU A 7 -15.51 -7.41 -7.55
N LEU A 8 -14.33 -7.48 -8.17
CA LEU A 8 -13.20 -6.62 -7.83
C LEU A 8 -13.72 -5.18 -7.82
N SER A 9 -13.77 -4.61 -6.61
CA SER A 9 -14.21 -3.25 -6.35
C SER A 9 -13.47 -2.33 -7.31
N THR A 10 -14.23 -1.63 -8.15
CA THR A 10 -13.72 -0.60 -9.04
C THR A 10 -12.90 0.39 -8.21
N SER A 11 -11.75 0.81 -8.73
CA SER A 11 -10.83 1.69 -8.00
C SER A 11 -11.37 3.10 -7.86
N ARG A 12 -12.31 3.30 -6.93
CA ARG A 12 -13.13 4.52 -6.81
C ARG A 12 -12.33 5.75 -6.37
N SER A 13 -11.12 5.57 -5.86
CA SER A 13 -10.29 6.63 -5.31
C SER A 13 -8.89 6.71 -5.92
N PHE A 14 -8.55 5.85 -6.89
CA PHE A 14 -7.23 5.87 -7.55
C PHE A 14 -6.91 7.23 -8.20
N ASP A 15 -7.87 7.81 -8.92
CA ASP A 15 -7.68 9.09 -9.61
C ASP A 15 -7.89 10.33 -8.72
N ARG A 16 -8.11 10.18 -7.42
CA ARG A 16 -8.40 11.33 -6.56
C ARG A 16 -7.13 12.12 -6.26
N ALA A 17 -7.16 13.40 -6.64
CA ALA A 17 -6.08 14.33 -6.34
C ALA A 17 -5.94 14.56 -4.82
N PRO A 18 -4.71 14.65 -4.29
CA PRO A 18 -4.50 15.00 -2.89
C PRO A 18 -4.95 16.45 -2.61
N GLY A 19 -5.44 16.72 -1.39
CA GLY A 19 -5.73 18.07 -0.92
C GLY A 19 -7.22 18.44 -0.89
N GLU A 20 -8.09 17.70 -1.59
CA GLU A 20 -9.54 17.88 -1.48
C GLU A 20 -10.13 16.98 -0.39
N GLY A 21 -10.94 17.57 0.50
CA GLY A 21 -11.60 16.83 1.56
C GLY A 21 -12.56 15.77 1.01
N PHE A 22 -12.45 14.53 1.48
CA PHE A 22 -13.37 13.47 1.12
C PHE A 22 -13.56 12.43 2.22
N ARG A 23 -14.66 11.69 2.12
CA ARG A 23 -14.93 10.50 2.93
C ARG A 23 -15.57 9.44 2.04
N THR A 24 -15.06 8.22 2.08
CA THR A 24 -15.59 7.07 1.35
C THR A 24 -15.63 5.84 2.24
N THR A 25 -16.49 4.88 1.90
CA THR A 25 -16.54 3.58 2.57
C THR A 25 -15.20 2.86 2.42
N LEU A 26 -14.78 2.18 3.48
CA LEU A 26 -13.65 1.25 3.49
C LEU A 26 -14.21 -0.18 3.42
N GLU A 27 -14.13 -0.81 2.25
CA GLU A 27 -14.71 -2.13 1.98
C GLU A 27 -13.79 -3.27 2.47
N LEU A 28 -13.27 -3.17 3.71
CA LEU A 28 -12.30 -4.11 4.28
C LEU A 28 -13.00 -5.29 4.97
N PRO A 29 -12.72 -6.57 4.62
CA PRO A 29 -13.40 -7.72 5.21
C PRO A 29 -13.32 -7.79 6.74
N GLY A 30 -14.47 -8.00 7.38
CA GLY A 30 -14.61 -7.96 8.84
C GLY A 30 -14.78 -6.55 9.43
N TRP A 31 -14.70 -5.51 8.60
CA TRP A 31 -14.78 -4.09 8.98
C TRP A 31 -15.70 -3.27 8.07
N GLU A 32 -16.27 -3.85 7.02
CA GLU A 32 -16.88 -3.15 5.89
C GLU A 32 -18.24 -2.47 6.18
N ASN A 33 -18.90 -2.77 7.31
CA ASN A 33 -20.28 -2.31 7.56
C ASN A 33 -20.43 -0.79 7.66
N GLN A 34 -19.54 -0.13 8.41
CA GLN A 34 -19.62 1.31 8.67
C GLN A 34 -18.24 2.00 8.65
N SER A 35 -17.19 1.26 8.32
CA SER A 35 -15.84 1.83 8.23
C SER A 35 -15.71 2.79 7.05
N ALA A 36 -14.91 3.82 7.25
CA ALA A 36 -14.66 4.84 6.25
C ALA A 36 -13.22 5.33 6.33
N TRP A 37 -12.72 5.81 5.20
CA TRP A 37 -11.45 6.51 5.13
C TRP A 37 -11.59 7.78 4.29
N GLY A 38 -10.62 8.67 4.38
CA GLY A 38 -10.74 9.95 3.71
C GLY A 38 -9.55 10.87 3.91
N TYR A 39 -9.70 12.09 3.41
CA TYR A 39 -8.79 13.20 3.64
C TYR A 39 -9.55 14.30 4.38
N ASP A 40 -8.98 14.75 5.50
CA ASP A 40 -9.47 15.89 6.27
C ASP A 40 -8.69 17.12 5.84
N GLU A 41 -9.31 17.98 5.02
CA GLU A 41 -8.69 19.19 4.47
C GLU A 41 -8.30 20.21 5.55
N PRO A 42 -9.15 20.56 6.54
CA PRO A 42 -8.74 21.42 7.66
C PRO A 42 -7.51 20.95 8.42
N ILE A 43 -7.34 19.64 8.60
CA ILE A 43 -6.19 19.05 9.30
C ILE A 43 -5.01 18.82 8.34
N GLY A 44 -5.28 18.68 7.04
CA GLY A 44 -4.29 18.39 6.02
C GLY A 44 -3.76 16.95 6.06
N SER A 45 -4.57 16.00 6.54
CA SER A 45 -4.16 14.60 6.78
C SER A 45 -5.21 13.61 6.32
N TYR A 46 -4.76 12.44 5.87
CA TYR A 46 -5.62 11.27 5.71
C TYR A 46 -6.12 10.75 7.07
N PHE A 47 -7.27 10.09 7.07
CA PHE A 47 -7.87 9.45 8.23
C PHE A 47 -8.53 8.12 7.87
N ALA A 48 -8.72 7.27 8.88
CA ALA A 48 -9.55 6.07 8.80
C ALA A 48 -10.29 5.84 10.12
N GLN A 49 -11.59 5.52 10.02
CA GLN A 49 -12.42 5.06 11.13
C GLN A 49 -12.82 3.63 10.84
N LEU A 50 -12.35 2.70 11.66
CA LEU A 50 -12.60 1.28 11.49
C LEU A 50 -13.50 0.76 12.62
N TYR A 51 -14.55 0.08 12.22
CA TYR A 51 -15.52 -0.57 13.09
C TYR A 51 -15.55 -2.04 12.73
N ARG A 52 -15.39 -2.93 13.70
CA ARG A 52 -15.62 -4.35 13.46
C ARG A 52 -17.07 -4.54 13.04
N ASN A 53 -17.35 -5.51 12.19
CA ASN A 53 -18.73 -5.81 11.78
C ASN A 53 -19.65 -6.20 12.95
N THR A 54 -19.07 -6.60 14.09
CA THR A 54 -19.78 -6.88 15.34
C THR A 54 -20.09 -5.64 16.17
N THR A 55 -19.55 -4.48 15.83
CA THR A 55 -19.72 -3.23 16.57
C THR A 55 -21.09 -2.63 16.25
N PRO A 56 -21.94 -2.37 17.26
CA PRO A 56 -23.26 -1.79 17.06
C PRO A 56 -23.24 -0.40 16.39
N ASP A 57 -24.33 -0.05 15.72
CA ASP A 57 -24.52 1.28 15.15
C ASP A 57 -24.56 2.35 16.25
N GLY A 58 -23.89 3.48 15.99
CA GLY A 58 -23.84 4.62 16.92
C GLY A 58 -22.78 4.53 18.02
N GLU A 59 -22.06 3.41 18.11
CA GLU A 59 -20.85 3.30 18.93
C GLU A 59 -19.68 4.08 18.32
N ARG A 60 -18.62 4.27 19.11
CA ARG A 60 -17.35 4.83 18.62
C ARG A 60 -16.59 3.80 17.76
N PRO A 61 -15.69 4.24 16.86
CA PRO A 61 -14.86 3.32 16.10
C PRO A 61 -13.95 2.51 17.03
N ASP A 62 -13.75 1.23 16.69
CA ASP A 62 -12.78 0.36 17.35
C ASP A 62 -11.35 0.86 17.14
N ILE A 63 -11.08 1.42 15.95
CA ILE A 63 -9.81 2.06 15.60
C ILE A 63 -10.11 3.41 14.94
N TRP A 64 -9.52 4.48 15.48
CA TRP A 64 -9.57 5.80 14.88
C TRP A 64 -8.16 6.28 14.56
N LEU A 65 -7.84 6.33 13.27
CA LEU A 65 -6.59 6.88 12.75
C LEU A 65 -6.88 8.29 12.23
N SER A 66 -6.24 9.31 12.80
CA SER A 66 -6.43 10.70 12.39
C SER A 66 -5.19 11.56 12.60
N GLY A 67 -5.18 12.71 11.90
CA GLY A 67 -4.15 13.74 11.98
C GLY A 67 -3.88 14.31 13.38
N ALA A 68 -4.77 14.05 14.35
CA ALA A 68 -4.61 14.50 15.74
C ALA A 68 -3.47 13.77 16.49
N GLY A 69 -3.13 12.54 16.09
CA GLY A 69 -2.06 11.74 16.70
C GLY A 69 -0.81 11.60 15.83
N SER A 70 -1.01 11.44 14.52
CA SER A 70 0.03 11.26 13.51
C SER A 70 -0.40 11.94 12.22
N ASN A 71 0.53 12.61 11.53
CA ASN A 71 0.23 13.19 10.22
C ASN A 71 0.34 12.12 9.13
N TYR A 72 -0.78 11.75 8.51
CA TYR A 72 -0.82 10.83 7.38
C TYR A 72 -0.84 11.65 6.09
N ALA A 73 0.33 11.91 5.51
CA ALA A 73 0.46 12.79 4.35
C ALA A 73 0.06 12.14 3.01
N ARG A 74 0.03 10.80 2.94
CA ARG A 74 -0.28 10.03 1.73
C ARG A 74 -1.28 8.91 2.01
N PRO A 75 -2.06 8.45 0.99
CA PRO A 75 -2.94 7.29 1.13
C PRO A 75 -2.17 6.03 1.58
N GLY A 76 -0.94 5.86 1.11
CA GLY A 76 -0.05 4.78 1.53
C GLY A 76 0.22 4.75 3.04
N SER A 77 0.39 5.92 3.67
CA SER A 77 0.66 6.01 5.10
C SER A 77 -0.54 5.56 5.94
N ILE A 78 -1.76 5.89 5.52
CA ILE A 78 -2.96 5.40 6.22
C ILE A 78 -3.20 3.90 5.94
N ALA A 79 -2.89 3.42 4.73
CA ALA A 79 -2.97 2.00 4.38
C ALA A 79 -2.02 1.14 5.24
N LEU A 80 -0.80 1.61 5.45
CA LEU A 80 0.20 0.93 6.29
C LEU A 80 -0.25 0.83 7.76
N GLU A 81 -0.86 1.87 8.29
CA GLU A 81 -1.36 1.85 9.67
C GLU A 81 -2.62 0.97 9.82
N VAL A 82 -3.49 0.93 8.81
CA VAL A 82 -4.60 -0.05 8.74
C VAL A 82 -4.06 -1.48 8.69
N LEU A 83 -2.97 -1.73 7.95
CA LEU A 83 -2.30 -3.03 7.89
C LEU A 83 -1.82 -3.49 9.25
N ARG A 84 -1.13 -2.60 9.98
CA ARG A 84 -0.64 -2.88 11.33
C ARG A 84 -1.78 -3.12 12.32
N SER A 85 -2.85 -2.35 12.22
CA SER A 85 -3.97 -2.41 13.17
C SER A 85 -4.90 -3.61 12.95
N THR A 86 -5.02 -4.09 11.70
CA THR A 86 -6.01 -5.13 11.36
C THR A 86 -5.42 -6.48 11.02
N GLY A 87 -4.14 -6.55 10.66
CA GLY A 87 -3.51 -7.81 10.27
C GLY A 87 -3.80 -8.25 8.83
N HIS A 88 -4.61 -7.53 8.05
CA HIS A 88 -4.87 -7.86 6.64
C HIS A 88 -3.62 -7.69 5.76
N ASP A 89 -3.57 -8.42 4.65
CA ASP A 89 -2.50 -8.30 3.67
C ASP A 89 -2.59 -6.97 2.88
N PRO A 90 -1.47 -6.52 2.28
CA PRO A 90 -1.41 -5.27 1.51
C PRO A 90 -2.48 -5.17 0.42
N LEU A 91 -2.66 -6.22 -0.38
CA LEU A 91 -3.57 -6.19 -1.52
C LEU A 91 -5.01 -6.02 -1.06
N THR A 92 -5.43 -6.75 -0.03
CA THR A 92 -6.76 -6.61 0.56
C THR A 92 -7.03 -5.18 1.02
N ILE A 93 -6.06 -4.51 1.64
CA ILE A 93 -6.23 -3.15 2.19
C ILE A 93 -6.30 -2.10 1.08
N VAL A 94 -5.34 -2.13 0.16
CA VAL A 94 -5.25 -1.17 -0.95
C VAL A 94 -6.48 -1.31 -1.87
N SER A 95 -6.98 -2.54 -2.06
CA SER A 95 -8.24 -2.80 -2.76
C SER A 95 -9.45 -2.26 -2.00
N ALA A 96 -9.54 -2.52 -0.68
CA ALA A 96 -10.65 -2.06 0.17
C ALA A 96 -10.73 -0.53 0.27
N MET A 97 -9.58 0.16 0.19
CA MET A 97 -9.51 1.61 0.09
C MET A 97 -9.90 2.12 -1.30
N GLY A 98 -9.86 1.26 -2.32
CA GLY A 98 -10.14 1.63 -3.70
C GLY A 98 -9.06 2.54 -4.29
N ILE A 99 -7.80 2.35 -3.90
CA ILE A 99 -6.63 3.10 -4.40
C ILE A 99 -5.74 2.25 -5.31
N LEU A 100 -6.04 0.96 -5.50
CA LEU A 100 -5.29 0.06 -6.37
C LEU A 100 -5.49 0.46 -7.84
N ASP A 101 -4.45 0.50 -8.67
CA ASP A 101 -4.63 0.57 -10.13
C ASP A 101 -5.57 -0.56 -10.61
N PRO A 102 -6.60 -0.28 -11.42
CA PRO A 102 -7.49 -1.32 -11.93
C PRO A 102 -6.83 -2.25 -12.95
N THR A 103 -5.72 -1.82 -13.58
CA THR A 103 -5.02 -2.56 -14.64
C THR A 103 -3.50 -2.48 -14.49
N PRO A 104 -2.93 -2.88 -13.34
CA PRO A 104 -1.50 -2.78 -13.12
C PRO A 104 -0.78 -3.74 -14.07
N ARG A 105 0.34 -3.28 -14.63
CA ARG A 105 1.19 -4.06 -15.52
C ARG A 105 2.56 -4.22 -14.89
N LEU A 106 3.21 -5.34 -15.18
CA LEU A 106 4.59 -5.57 -14.79
C LEU A 106 5.42 -5.78 -16.03
N ARG A 107 6.60 -5.15 -16.03
CA ARG A 107 7.67 -5.45 -16.98
C ARG A 107 8.03 -6.94 -16.94
N GLY A 108 8.59 -7.44 -18.04
CA GLY A 108 8.98 -8.84 -18.15
C GLY A 108 10.11 -9.21 -17.18
N THR A 109 10.16 -10.48 -16.75
CA THR A 109 11.20 -10.96 -15.84
C THR A 109 12.62 -10.82 -16.41
N ALA A 110 12.79 -10.86 -17.73
CA ALA A 110 14.09 -10.62 -18.38
C ALA A 110 14.56 -9.17 -18.19
N GLU A 111 13.66 -8.20 -18.42
CA GLU A 111 13.95 -6.77 -18.22
C GLU A 111 14.28 -6.47 -16.76
N ILE A 112 13.51 -7.02 -15.81
CA ILE A 112 13.77 -6.81 -14.39
C ILE A 112 15.14 -7.38 -13.97
N ASN A 113 15.53 -8.55 -14.50
CA ASN A 113 16.86 -9.12 -14.24
C ASN A 113 18.00 -8.28 -14.85
N GLU A 114 17.79 -7.74 -16.05
CA GLU A 114 18.75 -6.84 -16.70
C GLU A 114 18.95 -5.58 -15.85
N GLN A 115 17.86 -4.95 -15.40
CA GLN A 115 17.92 -3.78 -14.52
C GLN A 115 18.69 -4.06 -13.21
N ILE A 116 18.45 -5.19 -12.55
CA ILE A 116 19.20 -5.58 -11.35
C ILE A 116 20.70 -5.74 -11.66
N THR A 117 21.06 -6.20 -12.85
CA THR A 117 22.46 -6.41 -13.26
C THR A 117 23.17 -5.08 -13.54
N GLU A 118 22.44 -4.08 -14.05
CA GLU A 118 22.96 -2.73 -14.28
C GLU A 118 23.16 -1.96 -12.97
N LEU A 119 22.30 -2.19 -11.98
CA LEU A 119 22.43 -1.62 -10.64
C LEU A 119 23.68 -2.19 -9.95
N THR A 120 24.70 -1.35 -9.79
CA THR A 120 25.96 -1.71 -9.15
C THR A 120 25.98 -1.12 -7.74
N PRO A 121 25.74 -1.91 -6.67
CA PRO A 121 25.71 -1.35 -5.33
C PRO A 121 27.12 -0.98 -4.88
N GLU A 122 27.35 0.29 -4.58
CA GLU A 122 28.47 0.69 -3.74
C GLU A 122 28.19 0.27 -2.28
N ALA A 123 29.24 0.02 -1.48
CA ALA A 123 29.13 -0.66 -0.18
C ALA A 123 28.23 0.05 0.86
N GLU A 124 27.85 1.31 0.63
CA GLU A 124 26.99 2.11 1.51
C GLU A 124 25.80 2.74 0.79
N ASP A 125 25.57 2.41 -0.49
CA ASP A 125 24.47 2.98 -1.25
C ASP A 125 23.14 2.29 -0.92
N ARG A 126 22.49 2.80 0.14
CA ARG A 126 21.17 2.35 0.59
C ARG A 126 20.07 2.55 -0.45
N TYR A 127 20.21 3.58 -1.29
CA TYR A 127 19.23 3.85 -2.34
C TYR A 127 19.26 2.73 -3.38
N THR A 128 20.44 2.43 -3.92
CA THR A 128 20.62 1.32 -4.87
C THR A 128 20.30 -0.03 -4.22
N ALA A 129 20.63 -0.22 -2.94
CA ALA A 129 20.25 -1.43 -2.21
C ALA A 129 18.72 -1.62 -2.17
N GLY A 130 17.97 -0.56 -1.84
CA GLY A 130 16.50 -0.58 -1.84
C GLY A 130 15.91 -0.89 -3.22
N GLN A 131 16.51 -0.35 -4.30
CA GLN A 131 16.11 -0.69 -5.67
C GLN A 131 16.29 -2.18 -5.95
N ILE A 132 17.48 -2.73 -5.65
CA ILE A 132 17.80 -4.13 -5.90
C ILE A 132 16.89 -5.06 -5.08
N GLU A 133 16.65 -4.74 -3.80
CA GLU A 133 15.78 -5.53 -2.93
C GLU A 133 14.34 -5.56 -3.43
N ALA A 134 13.78 -4.41 -3.81
CA ALA A 134 12.44 -4.35 -4.38
C ALA A 134 12.31 -5.15 -5.68
N LEU A 135 13.25 -5.01 -6.63
CA LEU A 135 13.21 -5.76 -7.90
C LEU A 135 13.41 -7.26 -7.69
N ARG A 136 14.28 -7.67 -6.75
CA ARG A 136 14.44 -9.09 -6.37
C ARG A 136 13.17 -9.66 -5.77
N TRP A 137 12.48 -8.88 -4.92
CA TRP A 137 11.19 -9.28 -4.38
C TRP A 137 10.15 -9.46 -5.50
N VAL A 138 10.09 -8.56 -6.50
CA VAL A 138 9.21 -8.74 -7.67
C VAL A 138 9.51 -10.04 -8.44
N LEU A 139 10.79 -10.39 -8.60
CA LEU A 139 11.19 -11.59 -9.35
C LEU A 139 10.94 -12.91 -8.62
N THR A 140 11.08 -12.91 -7.30
CA THR A 140 11.21 -14.15 -6.52
C THR A 140 10.15 -14.30 -5.45
N GLY A 141 9.62 -13.19 -4.95
CA GLY A 141 8.88 -13.11 -3.69
C GLY A 141 9.69 -13.53 -2.47
N ALA A 142 11.00 -13.78 -2.62
CA ALA A 142 11.86 -14.32 -1.59
C ALA A 142 12.48 -13.20 -0.76
N CYS A 143 11.64 -12.49 0.00
CA CYS A 143 11.98 -11.53 1.05
C CYS A 143 10.67 -11.02 1.67
N PRO A 144 10.71 -10.32 2.81
CA PRO A 144 9.61 -9.48 3.22
C PRO A 144 9.22 -8.49 2.11
N GLY A 145 7.94 -8.15 2.00
CA GLY A 145 7.44 -7.15 1.07
C GLY A 145 8.10 -5.78 1.33
N PRO A 146 8.45 -5.02 0.27
CA PRO A 146 9.28 -3.81 0.42
C PRO A 146 8.58 -2.68 1.19
N GLY A 147 7.25 -2.62 1.21
CA GLY A 147 6.50 -1.61 1.96
C GLY A 147 5.86 -2.17 3.23
N SER A 148 5.35 -3.40 3.18
CA SER A 148 4.67 -4.03 4.32
C SER A 148 5.60 -4.68 5.33
N GLU A 149 6.84 -4.99 4.92
CA GLU A 149 7.83 -5.79 5.67
C GLU A 149 7.28 -7.16 6.10
N ARG A 150 6.24 -7.67 5.43
CA ARG A 150 5.65 -8.99 5.72
C ARG A 150 6.25 -10.08 4.86
N GLU A 151 6.44 -11.25 5.46
CA GLU A 151 6.86 -12.44 4.74
C GLU A 151 5.90 -12.76 3.58
N TRP A 152 6.48 -12.99 2.40
CA TRP A 152 5.77 -13.42 1.22
C TRP A 152 6.16 -14.85 0.88
N LEU A 153 5.18 -15.75 0.81
CA LEU A 153 5.43 -17.21 0.75
C LEU A 153 4.93 -17.88 -0.54
N SER A 154 4.49 -17.10 -1.54
CA SER A 154 3.69 -17.61 -2.66
C SER A 154 4.38 -17.49 -4.03
N GLY A 155 5.71 -17.52 -4.09
CA GLY A 155 6.47 -17.37 -5.34
C GLY A 155 6.52 -15.91 -5.83
N PRO A 156 6.78 -15.60 -7.11
CA PRO A 156 6.81 -14.23 -7.59
C PRO A 156 5.45 -13.51 -7.44
N PRO A 157 5.38 -12.30 -6.87
CA PRO A 157 4.14 -11.54 -6.74
C PRO A 157 3.58 -11.13 -8.12
N GLY A 158 2.26 -11.17 -8.25
CA GLY A 158 1.56 -10.61 -9.43
C GLY A 158 1.46 -9.08 -9.39
N ALA A 159 1.12 -8.46 -10.52
CA ALA A 159 1.07 -7.00 -10.68
C ALA A 159 0.29 -6.26 -9.60
N GLN A 160 -0.88 -6.79 -9.19
CA GLN A 160 -1.69 -6.20 -8.13
C GLN A 160 -1.00 -6.23 -6.75
N HIS A 161 -0.20 -7.25 -6.46
CA HIS A 161 0.54 -7.32 -5.20
C HIS A 161 1.70 -6.33 -5.19
N VAL A 162 2.40 -6.20 -6.33
CA VAL A 162 3.46 -5.20 -6.50
C VAL A 162 2.89 -3.79 -6.38
N GLU A 163 1.74 -3.52 -6.99
CA GLU A 163 1.02 -2.25 -6.87
C GLU A 163 0.64 -1.93 -5.41
N ALA A 164 0.13 -2.93 -4.68
CA ALA A 164 -0.24 -2.74 -3.29
C ALA A 164 0.98 -2.43 -2.41
N GLU A 165 2.10 -3.13 -2.61
CA GLU A 165 3.35 -2.84 -1.91
C GLU A 165 3.91 -1.46 -2.28
N TYR A 166 3.83 -1.05 -3.54
CA TYR A 166 4.22 0.28 -3.99
C TYR A 166 3.49 1.39 -3.21
N HIS A 167 2.16 1.26 -3.02
CA HIS A 167 1.43 2.23 -2.21
C HIS A 167 1.96 2.31 -0.77
N LEU A 168 2.32 1.17 -0.17
CA LEU A 168 2.88 1.15 1.18
C LEU A 168 4.28 1.76 1.23
N VAL A 169 5.14 1.45 0.26
CA VAL A 169 6.49 2.04 0.11
C VAL A 169 6.40 3.56 0.02
N VAL A 170 5.52 4.11 -0.83
CA VAL A 170 5.32 5.56 -0.95
C VAL A 170 4.82 6.20 0.37
N GLY A 171 4.09 5.43 1.17
CA GLY A 171 3.63 5.85 2.50
C GLY A 171 4.71 5.86 3.58
N GLY A 172 5.70 4.97 3.48
CA GLY A 172 6.70 4.66 4.50
C GLY A 172 7.69 5.77 4.87
N PRO A 173 8.28 6.54 3.92
CA PRO A 173 9.24 7.60 4.23
C PRO A 173 8.70 8.71 5.15
N TYR A 174 7.38 8.84 5.22
CA TYR A 174 6.68 9.83 6.02
C TYR A 174 6.31 9.33 7.43
N GLU A 175 6.62 8.07 7.74
CA GLU A 175 6.57 7.54 9.09
C GLU A 175 7.89 7.73 9.83
N ARG A 176 7.83 7.83 11.17
CA ARG A 176 9.02 8.03 12.00
C ARG A 176 9.88 6.76 12.01
N GLY A 177 11.12 6.87 11.52
CA GLY A 177 12.17 5.88 11.78
C GLY A 177 12.45 4.87 10.65
N GLY A 178 11.77 4.98 9.50
CA GLY A 178 12.09 4.18 8.32
C GLY A 178 13.41 4.60 7.66
N ASP A 179 14.08 3.65 7.00
CA ASP A 179 15.28 3.94 6.20
C ASP A 179 14.89 4.63 4.89
N GLN A 180 14.73 5.97 4.95
CA GLN A 180 14.19 6.78 3.84
C GLN A 180 14.92 6.55 2.52
N MET A 181 16.24 6.37 2.53
CA MET A 181 17.01 6.17 1.29
C MET A 181 16.66 4.82 0.64
N SER A 182 16.59 3.75 1.42
CA SER A 182 16.18 2.43 0.93
C SER A 182 14.73 2.44 0.42
N LEU A 183 13.81 3.11 1.13
CA LEU A 183 12.42 3.25 0.70
C LEU A 183 12.27 4.09 -0.57
N SER A 184 13.05 5.16 -0.73
CA SER A 184 13.08 5.94 -1.98
C SER A 184 13.63 5.12 -3.15
N GLY A 185 14.63 4.27 -2.92
CA GLY A 185 15.10 3.32 -3.94
C GLY A 185 14.02 2.31 -4.31
N ALA A 186 13.35 1.73 -3.31
CA ALA A 186 12.24 0.81 -3.54
C ALA A 186 11.08 1.47 -4.31
N ASP A 187 10.75 2.73 -3.98
CA ASP A 187 9.73 3.53 -4.67
C ASP A 187 10.03 3.62 -6.17
N GLU A 188 11.23 4.10 -6.54
CA GLU A 188 11.64 4.22 -7.94
C GLU A 188 11.66 2.87 -8.66
N ALA A 189 12.21 1.83 -8.02
CA ALA A 189 12.26 0.49 -8.60
C ALA A 189 10.87 -0.09 -8.87
N LEU A 190 9.93 0.07 -7.93
CA LEU A 190 8.56 -0.40 -8.10
C LEU A 190 7.81 0.40 -9.17
N MET A 191 7.97 1.73 -9.22
CA MET A 191 7.41 2.55 -10.31
C MET A 191 7.91 2.09 -11.68
N TRP A 192 9.22 1.86 -11.81
CA TRP A 192 9.82 1.36 -13.04
C TRP A 192 9.28 -0.02 -13.40
N ALA A 193 9.23 -0.96 -12.45
CA ALA A 193 8.71 -2.31 -12.67
C ALA A 193 7.23 -2.33 -13.09
N LEU A 194 6.44 -1.35 -12.59
CA LEU A 194 5.02 -1.18 -12.89
C LEU A 194 4.74 -0.46 -14.23
N GLU A 195 5.75 -0.23 -15.08
CA GLU A 195 5.62 0.51 -16.35
C GLU A 195 5.16 1.97 -16.19
N ARG A 196 5.47 2.62 -15.07
CA ARG A 196 5.08 4.02 -14.78
C ARG A 196 6.16 5.05 -15.10
N MET A 197 7.33 4.59 -15.50
CA MET A 197 8.49 5.34 -15.98
C MET A 197 9.00 4.72 -17.28
#